data_AF-A0AAV8ZP56-F1
#
_entry.id   AF-A0AAV8ZP56-F1
#
_cell.length_a   1.000
_cell.length_b   1.000
_cell.length_c   1.000
_cell.angle_alpha   90.00
_cell.angle_beta   90.00
_cell.angle_gamma   90.00
#
_symmetry.space_group_name_H-M   'P 1'
#
loop_
_entity.id
_entity.type
_entity.pdbx_description
1 polymer ?
#
loop_
_entity_poly.entity_id
_entity_poly.type
_entity_poly.pdbx_seq_one_letter_code
_entity_poly.pdbx_strand_id
1 'polypeptide(L)'
;MLILIYVIAGYYLETVRTIGGCPKSLRSDLVTENVVVERIQKALHELFNESNSTMPAFLYGRSTHNQRIEAWWAMLQKHNAQFWMNLFEMLKDDNLFDETFLDKSLIQYCFMNLVQMRQQ
;
A
#
# COMPACT_ATOMS: atom_id res chain seq x y z
N MET A 1 7.61 3.37 -10.43
CA MET A 1 8.53 3.44 -9.27
C MET A 1 8.40 4.75 -8.50
N LEU A 2 8.67 5.94 -9.07
CA LEU A 2 8.49 7.22 -8.34
C LEU A 2 7.04 7.50 -7.89
N ILE A 3 6.05 7.15 -8.71
CA ILE A 3 4.62 7.36 -8.40
C ILE A 3 4.20 6.56 -7.17
N LEU A 4 4.72 5.35 -6.98
CA LEU A 4 4.31 4.46 -5.90
C LEU A 4 4.74 4.98 -4.52
N ILE A 5 5.94 5.60 -4.42
CA ILE A 5 6.46 6.25 -3.21
C ILE A 5 5.45 7.29 -2.66
N TYR A 6 5.00 8.20 -3.54
CA TYR A 6 4.14 9.31 -3.13
C TYR A 6 2.70 8.87 -2.86
N VAL A 7 2.22 7.85 -3.57
CA VAL A 7 0.91 7.25 -3.32
C VAL A 7 0.86 6.61 -1.92
N ILE A 8 1.88 5.83 -1.56
CA ILE A 8 1.97 5.21 -0.22
C ILE A 8 2.05 6.28 0.87
N ALA A 9 2.89 7.30 0.68
CA ALA A 9 3.00 8.41 1.61
C ALA A 9 1.68 9.19 1.77
N GLY A 10 0.94 9.39 0.67
CA GLY A 10 -0.38 10.00 0.68
C GLY A 10 -1.39 9.21 1.50
N TYR A 11 -1.48 7.89 1.28
CA TYR A 11 -2.33 7.02 2.09
C TYR A 11 -1.96 7.02 3.57
N TYR A 12 -0.66 7.06 3.87
CA TYR A 12 -0.18 7.14 5.24
C TYR A 12 -0.65 8.42 5.94
N LEU A 13 -0.44 9.59 5.33
CA LEU A 13 -0.86 10.88 5.87
C LEU A 13 -2.38 10.97 6.03
N GLU A 14 -3.13 10.47 5.05
CA GLU A 14 -4.59 10.47 5.11
C GLU A 14 -5.10 9.58 6.25
N THR A 15 -4.43 8.46 6.50
CA THR A 15 -4.75 7.56 7.62
C THR A 15 -4.49 8.24 8.96
N VAL A 16 -3.32 8.86 9.14
CA VAL A 16 -2.99 9.64 10.36
C VAL A 16 -4.01 10.74 10.60
N ARG A 17 -4.38 11.47 9.54
CA ARG A 17 -5.39 12.55 9.58
C ARG A 17 -6.77 12.02 9.97
N THR A 18 -7.21 10.91 9.37
CA THR A 18 -8.54 10.32 9.59
C THR A 18 -8.68 9.74 10.99
N ILE A 19 -7.64 9.08 11.50
CA ILE A 19 -7.62 8.52 12.85
C ILE A 19 -7.46 9.64 13.90
N GLY A 20 -6.92 10.81 13.51
CA GLY A 20 -6.64 11.90 14.43
C GLY A 20 -5.44 11.62 15.34
N GLY A 21 -4.52 10.74 14.92
CA GLY A 21 -3.40 10.30 15.74
C GLY A 21 -2.26 9.71 14.90
N CYS A 22 -1.04 9.83 15.41
CA CYS A 22 0.16 9.31 14.78
C CYS A 22 0.61 8.00 15.45
N PRO A 23 1.03 6.97 14.68
CA PRO A 23 1.71 5.81 15.25
C PRO A 23 2.93 6.21 16.08
N LYS A 24 3.18 5.49 17.18
CA LYS A 24 4.39 5.71 18.02
C LYS A 24 5.65 5.13 17.39
N SER A 25 5.52 3.98 16.76
CA SER A 25 6.60 3.33 16.03
C SER A 25 6.01 2.65 14.80
N LEU A 26 6.64 2.87 13.65
CA LEU A 26 6.25 2.24 12.38
C LEU A 26 7.35 1.27 11.96
N ARG A 27 6.96 0.05 11.59
CA ARG A 27 7.89 -0.94 11.03
C ARG A 27 7.65 -1.10 9.54
N SER A 28 8.72 -1.18 8.77
CA SER A 28 8.64 -1.46 7.35
C SER A 28 9.84 -2.26 6.84
N ASP A 29 9.71 -2.82 5.65
CA ASP A 29 10.80 -3.47 4.94
C ASP A 29 11.79 -2.45 4.39
N LEU A 30 13.01 -2.91 4.10
CA LEU A 30 14.07 -2.07 3.53
C LEU A 30 13.85 -1.89 2.01
N VAL A 31 12.80 -1.17 1.65
CA VAL A 31 12.44 -0.87 0.26
C VAL A 31 12.43 0.64 0.05
N THR A 32 12.92 1.09 -1.10
CA THR A 32 13.02 2.51 -1.47
C THR A 32 11.69 3.25 -1.46
N GLU A 33 10.59 2.50 -1.58
CA GLU A 33 9.22 3.03 -1.59
C GLU A 33 8.80 3.62 -0.24
N ASN A 34 9.34 3.10 0.86
CA ASN A 34 8.94 3.49 2.22
C ASN A 34 9.79 4.61 2.83
N VAL A 35 10.79 5.11 2.11
CA VAL A 35 11.71 6.15 2.59
C VAL A 35 10.97 7.46 2.91
N VAL A 36 9.94 7.81 2.12
CA VAL A 36 9.14 9.02 2.38
C VAL A 36 8.26 8.84 3.61
N VAL A 37 7.69 7.65 3.80
CA VAL A 37 6.88 7.32 4.99
C VAL A 37 7.75 7.39 6.25
N GLU A 38 8.98 6.87 6.22
CA GLU A 38 9.93 6.98 7.33
C GLU A 38 10.16 8.44 7.73
N ARG A 39 10.41 9.32 6.74
CA ARG A 39 10.64 10.75 6.98
C ARG A 39 9.42 11.43 7.60
N ILE A 40 8.23 11.16 7.07
CA ILE A 40 6.98 11.70 7.61
C ILE A 40 6.80 11.24 9.05
N GLN A 41 6.99 9.95 9.31
CA GLN A 41 6.82 9.38 10.64
C GLN A 41 7.78 10.00 11.66
N LYS A 42 9.06 10.19 11.31
CA LYS A 42 10.03 10.85 12.19
C LYS A 42 9.64 12.30 12.49
N ALA A 43 9.22 13.05 11.46
CA ALA A 43 8.79 14.44 11.63
C ALA A 43 7.54 14.56 12.52
N LEU A 44 6.55 13.69 12.33
CA LEU A 44 5.37 13.66 13.20
C LEU A 44 5.74 13.32 14.64
N HIS A 45 6.62 12.33 14.84
CA HIS A 45 7.07 11.95 16.17
C HIS A 45 7.82 13.09 16.89
N GLU A 46 8.62 13.88 16.17
CA GLU A 46 9.27 15.08 16.69
C GLU A 46 8.25 16.18 17.03
N LEU A 47 7.28 16.44 16.15
CA LEU A 47 6.24 17.45 16.36
C LEU A 47 5.36 17.15 17.58
N PHE A 48 5.04 15.89 17.81
CA PHE A 48 4.20 15.47 18.93
C PHE A 48 4.97 15.22 20.23
N ASN A 49 6.29 15.50 20.27
CA ASN A 49 7.14 15.41 21.47
C ASN A 49 7.00 14.08 22.24
N GLU A 50 6.83 12.95 21.54
CA GLU A 50 6.84 11.62 22.16
C GLU A 50 8.28 11.16 22.50
N SER A 51 9.08 12.03 23.13
CA SER A 51 10.48 11.76 23.54
C SER A 51 10.62 10.63 24.57
N ASN A 52 9.50 10.12 25.10
CA ASN A 52 9.46 9.05 26.10
C ASN A 52 9.14 7.67 25.50
N SER A 53 9.06 7.53 24.18
CA SER A 53 8.89 6.21 23.54
C SER A 53 10.15 5.36 23.75
N THR A 54 9.99 4.15 24.31
CA THR A 54 11.08 3.16 24.43
C THR A 54 11.56 2.66 23.06
N MET A 55 10.76 2.84 22.01
CA MET A 55 11.04 2.37 20.65
C MET A 55 11.29 3.55 19.70
N PRO A 56 12.18 3.40 18.70
CA PRO A 56 12.40 4.45 17.71
C PRO A 56 11.14 4.65 16.85
N ALA A 57 10.96 5.87 16.34
CA ALA A 57 9.81 6.26 15.51
C ALA A 57 9.63 5.36 14.26
N PHE A 58 10.74 4.83 13.73
CA PHE A 58 10.74 3.92 12.58
C PHE A 58 11.72 2.76 12.77
N LEU A 59 11.32 1.56 12.33
CA LEU A 59 12.08 0.31 12.45
C LEU A 59 12.13 -0.42 11.11
N TYR A 60 13.34 -0.81 10.69
CA TYR A 60 13.49 -1.74 9.58
C TYR A 60 13.36 -3.18 10.06
N GLY A 61 12.37 -3.90 9.53
CA GLY A 61 12.12 -5.31 9.81
C GLY A 61 12.94 -6.24 8.91
N ARG A 62 13.29 -7.43 9.42
CA ARG A 62 13.68 -8.55 8.54
C ARG A 62 12.44 -9.09 7.84
N SER A 63 12.58 -9.66 6.64
CA SER A 63 11.49 -10.29 5.89
C SER A 63 10.68 -11.31 6.71
N THR A 64 11.31 -12.03 7.64
CA THR A 64 10.63 -12.97 8.55
C THR A 64 9.59 -12.31 9.46
N HIS A 65 9.73 -11.00 9.73
CA HIS A 65 8.77 -10.24 10.52
C HIS A 65 7.65 -9.64 9.66
N ASN A 66 7.75 -9.70 8.33
CA ASN A 66 6.71 -9.26 7.40
C ASN A 66 5.63 -10.33 7.17
N GLN A 67 5.82 -11.56 7.68
CA GLN A 67 4.89 -12.68 7.45
C GLN A 67 3.42 -12.34 7.76
N ARG A 68 3.17 -11.50 8.78
CA ARG A 68 1.80 -11.10 9.15
C ARG A 68 1.14 -10.25 8.07
N ILE A 69 1.85 -9.26 7.52
CA ILE A 69 1.28 -8.40 6.48
C ILE A 69 1.19 -9.17 5.16
N GLU A 70 2.18 -10.01 4.84
CA GLU A 70 2.13 -10.91 3.67
C GLU A 70 0.94 -11.88 3.74
N ALA A 71 0.69 -12.49 4.91
CA ALA A 71 -0.47 -13.36 5.11
C ALA A 71 -1.79 -12.58 4.97
N TRP A 72 -1.83 -11.33 5.44
CA TRP A 72 -2.99 -10.46 5.27
C TRP A 72 -3.21 -10.09 3.79
N TRP A 73 -2.15 -9.76 3.05
CA TRP A 73 -2.21 -9.53 1.60
C TRP A 73 -2.73 -10.76 0.86
N ALA A 74 -2.27 -11.97 1.23
CA ALA A 74 -2.77 -13.22 0.65
C ALA A 74 -4.26 -13.43 0.92
N MET A 75 -4.74 -13.13 2.13
CA MET A 75 -6.17 -13.19 2.44
C MET A 75 -6.97 -12.15 1.65
N LEU A 76 -6.50 -10.89 1.61
CA LEU A 76 -7.13 -9.82 0.84
C LEU A 76 -7.24 -10.20 -0.63
N GLN A 77 -6.17 -10.74 -1.21
CA GLN A 77 -6.15 -11.22 -2.58
C GLN A 77 -7.21 -12.30 -2.80
N LYS A 78 -7.20 -13.34 -1.95
CA LYS A 78 -8.12 -14.48 -2.04
C LYS A 78 -9.59 -14.07 -1.95
N HIS A 79 -9.91 -13.12 -1.08
CA HIS A 79 -11.30 -12.74 -0.82
C HIS A 79 -11.81 -11.60 -1.71
N ASN A 80 -10.95 -10.64 -2.09
CA ASN A 80 -11.40 -9.39 -2.70
C ASN A 80 -10.83 -9.15 -4.10
N ALA A 81 -9.71 -9.77 -4.46
CA ALA A 81 -9.05 -9.52 -5.74
C ALA A 81 -9.10 -10.70 -6.72
N GLN A 82 -9.34 -11.92 -6.22
CA GLN A 82 -9.26 -13.14 -7.04
C GLN A 82 -10.18 -13.10 -8.26
N PHE A 83 -11.40 -12.59 -8.10
CA PHE A 83 -12.33 -12.43 -9.22
C PHE A 83 -11.75 -11.54 -10.33
N TRP A 84 -11.23 -10.36 -9.96
CA TRP A 84 -10.66 -9.41 -10.90
C TRP A 84 -9.39 -9.95 -11.57
N MET A 85 -8.55 -10.66 -10.81
CA MET A 85 -7.37 -11.33 -11.36
C MET A 85 -7.74 -12.35 -12.43
N ASN A 86 -8.70 -13.22 -12.14
CA ASN A 86 -9.16 -14.23 -13.11
C ASN A 86 -9.79 -13.58 -14.35
N LEU A 87 -10.55 -12.49 -14.18
CA LEU A 87 -11.14 -11.74 -15.31
C LEU A 87 -10.06 -11.15 -16.22
N PHE A 88 -9.04 -10.50 -15.64
CA PHE A 88 -7.96 -9.92 -16.43
C PHE A 88 -7.05 -10.98 -17.06
N GLU A 89 -6.89 -12.14 -16.42
CA GLU A 89 -6.20 -13.30 -17.00
C GLU A 89 -6.97 -13.85 -18.21
N MET A 90 -8.30 -14.00 -18.12
CA MET A 90 -9.15 -14.39 -19.26
C MET A 90 -9.02 -13.42 -20.43
N LEU A 91 -9.08 -12.10 -20.17
CA LEU A 91 -8.94 -11.10 -21.24
C LEU A 91 -7.58 -11.20 -21.96
N LYS A 92 -6.53 -11.57 -21.22
CA LYS A 92 -5.21 -11.82 -21.80
C LYS A 92 -5.20 -13.09 -22.64
N ASP A 93 -5.76 -14.19 -22.12
CA ASP A 93 -5.81 -15.48 -22.82
C ASP A 93 -6.62 -15.40 -24.12
N ASP A 94 -7.70 -14.61 -24.13
CA ASP A 94 -8.54 -14.35 -25.32
C ASP A 94 -7.89 -13.38 -26.33
N ASN A 95 -6.66 -12.91 -26.09
CA ASN A 95 -5.96 -11.89 -26.87
C ASN A 95 -6.73 -10.55 -26.97
N LEU A 96 -7.57 -10.25 -25.97
CA LEU A 96 -8.27 -8.96 -25.83
C LEU A 96 -7.44 -7.93 -25.04
N PHE A 97 -6.29 -8.35 -24.52
CA PHE A 97 -5.37 -7.53 -23.76
C PHE A 97 -3.92 -7.92 -24.09
N ASP A 98 -3.15 -6.99 -24.67
CA ASP A 98 -1.78 -7.22 -25.16
C ASP A 98 -0.70 -6.64 -24.24
N GLU A 99 -1.08 -6.22 -23.03
CA GLU A 99 -0.22 -5.59 -22.03
C GLU A 99 0.45 -4.28 -22.47
N THR A 100 0.04 -3.67 -23.57
CA THR A 100 0.52 -2.35 -23.96
C THR A 100 0.16 -1.28 -22.93
N PHE A 101 0.86 -0.15 -23.01
CA PHE A 101 0.56 1.00 -22.16
C PHE A 101 -0.90 1.46 -22.32
N LEU A 102 -1.43 1.44 -23.53
CA LEU A 102 -2.80 1.83 -23.83
C LEU A 102 -3.79 0.87 -23.16
N ASP A 103 -3.60 -0.42 -23.35
CA ASP A 103 -4.44 -1.47 -22.76
C ASP A 103 -4.45 -1.40 -21.23
N LYS A 104 -3.28 -1.24 -20.61
CA LYS A 104 -3.15 -1.05 -19.15
C LYS A 104 -3.90 0.20 -18.69
N SER A 105 -3.81 1.30 -19.45
CA SER A 105 -4.49 2.55 -19.13
C SER A 105 -6.01 2.43 -19.27
N LEU A 106 -6.50 1.72 -20.30
CA LEU A 106 -7.92 1.47 -20.53
C LEU A 106 -8.51 0.57 -19.45
N ILE A 107 -7.83 -0.52 -19.08
CA ILE A 107 -8.27 -1.38 -17.98
C ILE A 107 -8.34 -0.59 -16.67
N GLN A 108 -7.32 0.20 -16.36
CA GLN A 108 -7.35 1.06 -15.17
C GLN A 108 -8.50 2.06 -15.25
N TYR A 109 -8.71 2.75 -16.37
CA TYR A 109 -9.79 3.71 -16.50
C TYR A 109 -11.18 3.08 -16.32
N CYS A 110 -11.43 1.93 -16.97
CA CYS A 110 -12.72 1.26 -16.95
C CYS A 110 -13.02 0.56 -15.62
N PHE A 111 -12.03 -0.12 -15.03
CA PHE A 111 -12.25 -1.03 -13.91
C PHE A 111 -11.78 -0.48 -12.56
N MET A 112 -10.89 0.53 -12.49
CA MET A 112 -10.38 1.02 -11.20
C MET A 112 -11.50 1.48 -10.27
N ASN A 113 -12.49 2.22 -10.80
CA ASN A 113 -13.65 2.64 -9.99
C ASN A 113 -14.46 1.45 -9.49
N LEU A 114 -14.62 0.40 -10.30
CA LEU A 114 -15.37 -0.82 -9.92
C LEU A 114 -14.61 -1.63 -8.87
N VAL A 115 -13.29 -1.72 -8.99
CA VAL A 115 -12.41 -2.39 -8.03
C VAL A 115 -12.38 -1.64 -6.69
N GLN A 116 -12.44 -0.31 -6.73
CA GLN A 116 -12.45 0.54 -5.53
C GLN A 116 -13.84 0.65 -4.87
N MET A 117 -14.92 0.30 -5.60
CA MET A 117 -16.26 0.22 -5.02
C MET A 117 -16.29 -0.94 -4.02
N ARG A 118 -16.56 -0.60 -2.76
CA ARG A 118 -16.66 -1.52 -1.62
C ARG A 118 -17.67 -2.63 -1.95
N GLN A 119 -17.20 -3.89 -2.06
CA GLN A 119 -18.10 -5.03 -1.91
C GLN A 119 -18.55 -5.02 -0.44
N GLN A 120 -19.80 -4.63 -0.22
CA GLN A 120 -20.45 -4.67 1.09
C GLN A 120 -20.71 -6.10 1.52
#